data_AF-A0A7M3WHQ8-F1
#
_entry.id   AF-A0A7M3WHQ8-F1
#
_cell.length_a   1.000
_cell.length_b   1.000
_cell.length_c   1.000
_cell.angle_alpha   90.00
_cell.angle_beta   90.00
_cell.angle_gamma   90.00
#
_symmetry.space_group_name_H-M   'P 1'
#
loop_
_entity.id
_entity.type
_entity.pdbx_description
1 polymer ?
#
loop_
_entity_poly.entity_id
_entity_poly.type
_entity_poly.pdbx_seq_one_letter_code
_entity_poly.pdbx_strand_id
1 'polypeptide(L)'
;MAILASLLLIFSSVAGCLEDESVEEVEDLIEDVIDDSMDENNTIVENGTTPDNGTAEVQILGNVLTSTYHVEQLVSAVGGEHLNVQVISPSNVPVHDYEPTAAGKLALMETDLFFYHGLGLEPWVQLELEQLGSDAPTAVQTHAMPSGEITLDYGSILIADLCEHMSEGPFEAVMLADEEGHAGDVEIHAEHVAHSLTIPEHDDDDQDGDDDHDGHDGHDGQDDHNDHAGHHEQHNHATAEYAIENASGCPTGTVIMIFHLEEGEHVLEFESEEMQEFNMVALKMPGGHAHHHHDHGDHDG
;
A
#
# COMPACT_ATOMS: atom_id res chain seq x y z
N MET A 1 -32.94 -3.32 -9.93
CA MET A 1 -31.84 -2.34 -9.98
C MET A 1 -31.59 -1.97 -8.54
N ALA A 2 -30.83 -2.81 -7.85
CA ALA A 2 -30.57 -2.72 -6.43
C ALA A 2 -29.06 -2.87 -6.26
N ILE A 3 -28.51 -1.99 -5.44
CA ILE A 3 -27.10 -1.74 -5.22
C ILE A 3 -26.68 -2.71 -4.12
N LEU A 4 -25.81 -3.67 -4.45
CA LEU A 4 -25.24 -4.60 -3.48
C LEU A 4 -23.91 -4.02 -2.99
N ALA A 5 -23.75 -3.87 -1.67
CA ALA A 5 -22.50 -3.42 -1.07
C ALA A 5 -22.21 -4.20 0.21
N SER A 6 -20.95 -4.65 0.30
CA SER A 6 -20.15 -4.91 1.51
C SER A 6 -20.54 -6.14 2.34
N LEU A 7 -19.62 -6.87 3.00
CA LEU A 7 -18.31 -6.53 3.57
C LEU A 7 -17.43 -7.78 3.85
N LEU A 8 -16.09 -7.52 3.93
CA LEU A 8 -14.80 -7.96 4.57
C LEU A 8 -14.23 -9.35 4.98
N LEU A 9 -13.33 -9.96 4.17
CA LEU A 9 -12.55 -11.16 4.55
C LEU A 9 -11.09 -10.81 4.76
N ILE A 10 -10.42 -11.40 5.76
CA ILE A 10 -8.96 -11.45 5.84
C ILE A 10 -8.40 -12.82 6.17
N PHE A 11 -7.24 -13.09 5.53
CA PHE A 11 -6.23 -14.02 6.05
C PHE A 11 -4.77 -13.62 6.15
N SER A 12 -4.23 -14.10 7.27
CA SER A 12 -3.07 -14.99 7.46
C SER A 12 -1.64 -14.43 7.44
N SER A 13 -1.05 -14.64 8.62
CA SER A 13 0.23 -15.31 8.96
C SER A 13 1.57 -14.59 8.83
N VAL A 14 2.07 -14.25 10.02
CA VAL A 14 3.37 -14.59 10.63
C VAL A 14 4.29 -15.50 9.79
N ALA A 15 5.38 -14.92 9.31
CA ALA A 15 6.70 -15.55 9.28
C ALA A 15 7.53 -14.85 10.36
N GLY A 16 7.93 -15.52 11.45
CA GLY A 16 9.14 -16.33 11.43
C GLY A 16 10.35 -15.48 11.85
N CYS A 17 10.37 -15.02 13.10
CA CYS A 17 11.51 -14.32 13.69
C CYS A 17 12.72 -15.26 13.77
N LEU A 18 13.80 -14.91 13.08
CA LEU A 18 15.14 -15.46 13.37
C LEU A 18 15.81 -14.59 14.43
N GLU A 19 16.46 -15.29 15.34
CA GLU A 19 17.03 -14.79 16.60
C GLU A 19 18.22 -13.83 16.38
N ASP A 20 18.38 -12.93 17.36
CA ASP A 20 19.51 -12.02 17.58
C ASP A 20 20.89 -12.69 17.37
N GLU A 21 21.70 -12.14 16.48
CA GLU A 21 23.16 -12.24 16.57
C GLU A 21 23.81 -10.87 16.26
N SER A 22 24.11 -10.17 17.36
CA SER A 22 25.11 -9.11 17.57
C SER A 22 25.60 -8.28 16.37
N VAL A 23 25.16 -7.02 16.34
CA VAL A 23 25.77 -5.91 15.61
C VAL A 23 26.94 -5.36 16.43
N GLU A 24 28.12 -5.98 16.39
CA GLU A 24 29.37 -5.40 16.93
C GLU A 24 30.66 -5.72 16.13
N GLU A 25 30.58 -6.24 14.89
CA GLU A 25 31.80 -6.60 14.11
C GLU A 25 31.91 -5.94 12.72
N VAL A 26 31.28 -4.78 12.50
CA VAL A 26 31.41 -4.03 11.23
C VAL A 26 32.01 -2.62 11.34
N GLU A 27 32.32 -2.13 12.55
CA GLU A 27 33.05 -0.87 12.72
C GLU A 27 34.59 -1.03 12.66
N ASP A 28 35.14 -2.23 12.88
CA ASP A 28 36.59 -2.44 12.95
C ASP A 28 37.30 -2.66 11.58
N LEU A 29 36.57 -2.76 10.46
CA LEU A 29 37.17 -3.01 9.14
C LEU A 29 37.40 -1.75 8.29
N ILE A 30 36.94 -0.58 8.74
CA ILE A 30 37.06 0.67 7.98
C ILE A 30 38.22 1.54 8.50
N GLU A 31 38.74 1.29 9.71
CA GLU A 31 39.81 2.10 10.31
C GLU A 31 41.23 1.64 9.93
N ASP A 32 41.41 0.40 9.45
CA ASP A 32 42.72 -0.19 9.11
C ASP A 32 43.27 0.19 7.71
N VAL A 33 42.54 0.97 6.89
CA VAL A 33 42.96 1.33 5.52
C VAL A 33 43.62 2.73 5.45
N ILE A 34 43.61 3.52 6.53
CA ILE A 34 44.04 4.94 6.51
C ILE A 34 45.37 5.22 7.25
N ASP A 35 46.08 4.22 7.78
CA ASP A 35 47.35 4.45 8.50
C ASP A 35 48.55 3.65 7.95
N ASP A 36 48.94 3.89 6.68
CA ASP A 36 50.28 3.45 6.24
C ASP A 36 50.93 4.36 5.17
N SER A 37 50.89 5.68 5.37
CA SER A 37 51.74 6.60 4.60
C SER A 37 52.05 7.91 5.33
N MET A 38 52.62 7.81 6.53
CA MET A 38 53.45 8.89 7.08
C MET A 38 54.84 8.35 7.39
N ASP A 39 55.75 8.48 6.42
CA ASP A 39 57.18 8.38 6.66
C ASP A 39 57.86 9.66 6.17
N GLU A 40 58.50 10.34 7.12
CA GLU A 40 59.26 11.56 6.95
C GLU A 40 60.51 11.32 6.10
N ASN A 41 60.74 12.15 5.08
CA ASN A 41 62.11 12.48 4.70
C ASN A 41 62.27 13.95 4.32
N ASN A 42 62.75 14.70 5.30
CA ASN A 42 63.33 16.02 5.21
C ASN A 42 64.43 16.08 4.13
N THR A 43 64.14 16.74 3.01
CA THR A 43 65.17 17.42 2.21
C THR A 43 64.69 18.81 1.81
N ILE A 44 65.20 19.81 2.51
CA ILE A 44 65.14 21.21 2.13
C ILE A 44 65.93 21.37 0.82
N VAL A 45 65.21 21.59 -0.28
CA VAL A 45 65.73 22.25 -1.48
C VAL A 45 64.87 23.47 -1.73
N GLU A 46 65.40 24.63 -1.33
CA GLU A 46 64.88 25.91 -1.77
C GLU A 46 65.04 26.02 -3.28
N ASN A 47 63.93 25.98 -3.99
CA ASN A 47 63.86 26.64 -5.29
C ASN A 47 62.54 27.40 -5.36
N GLY A 48 62.66 28.73 -5.30
CA GLY A 48 61.53 29.63 -5.26
C GLY A 48 60.63 29.49 -6.47
N THR A 49 59.39 29.10 -6.21
CA THR A 49 58.21 29.56 -6.92
C THR A 49 57.08 29.44 -5.91
N THR A 50 56.54 30.56 -5.47
CA THR A 50 55.27 30.62 -4.73
C THR A 50 54.23 29.77 -5.46
N PRO A 51 53.68 28.70 -4.85
CA PRO A 51 52.42 28.16 -5.33
C PRO A 51 51.39 29.23 -5.02
N ASP A 52 50.80 29.78 -6.07
CA ASP A 52 49.56 30.52 -6.00
C ASP A 52 48.55 29.63 -5.26
N ASN A 53 48.31 29.92 -3.97
CA ASN A 53 47.20 29.34 -3.23
C ASN A 53 45.91 30.05 -3.65
N GLY A 54 45.65 30.04 -4.95
CA GLY A 54 44.36 30.39 -5.50
C GLY A 54 43.44 29.23 -5.18
N THR A 55 42.52 29.44 -4.24
CA THR A 55 41.30 28.64 -4.16
C THR A 55 40.66 28.71 -5.54
N ALA A 56 40.81 27.66 -6.35
CA ALA A 56 40.11 27.57 -7.62
C ALA A 56 38.62 27.62 -7.29
N GLU A 57 37.93 28.69 -7.70
CA GLU A 57 36.49 28.77 -7.51
C GLU A 57 35.85 27.66 -8.32
N VAL A 58 35.15 26.77 -7.62
CA VAL A 58 34.45 25.66 -8.25
C VAL A 58 33.33 26.23 -9.10
N GLN A 59 33.38 25.95 -10.40
CA GLN A 59 32.31 26.34 -11.31
C GLN A 59 31.13 25.38 -11.17
N ILE A 60 29.96 25.92 -10.81
CA ILE A 60 28.69 25.22 -10.90
C ILE A 60 28.22 25.20 -12.37
N LEU A 61 27.94 24.01 -12.89
CA LEU A 61 27.57 23.73 -14.27
C LEU A 61 26.06 23.69 -14.49
N GLY A 62 25.27 23.39 -13.46
CA GLY A 62 23.81 23.34 -13.55
C GLY A 62 23.13 22.93 -12.25
N ASN A 63 21.80 23.09 -12.25
CA ASN A 63 20.92 22.63 -11.18
C ASN A 63 20.36 21.25 -11.54
N VAL A 64 20.40 20.33 -10.58
CA VAL A 64 19.86 18.98 -10.72
C VAL A 64 18.90 18.72 -9.58
N LEU A 65 17.69 18.31 -9.93
CA LEU A 65 16.70 17.84 -8.97
C LEU A 65 16.68 16.31 -9.01
N THR A 66 16.49 15.69 -7.86
CA THR A 66 16.46 14.24 -7.72
C THR A 66 15.22 13.80 -6.95
N SER A 67 14.69 12.62 -7.25
CA SER A 67 13.50 12.10 -6.58
C SER A 67 13.78 11.71 -5.13
N THR A 68 14.85 10.95 -4.90
CA THR A 68 15.19 10.37 -3.60
C THR A 68 16.63 10.66 -3.21
N TYR A 69 16.91 10.55 -1.91
CA TYR A 69 18.27 10.63 -1.38
C TYR A 69 19.24 9.67 -2.07
N HIS A 70 18.85 8.42 -2.35
CA HIS A 70 19.73 7.47 -3.02
C HIS A 70 20.13 7.92 -4.43
N VAL A 71 19.18 8.52 -5.17
CA VAL A 71 19.46 9.08 -6.50
C VAL A 71 20.35 10.32 -6.39
N GLU A 72 20.12 11.18 -5.39
CA GLU A 72 21.01 12.31 -5.08
C GLU A 72 22.44 11.87 -4.84
N GLN A 73 22.66 10.81 -4.04
CA GLN A 73 24.01 10.33 -3.76
C GLN A 73 24.71 9.83 -5.03
N LEU A 74 24.00 9.12 -5.91
CA LEU A 74 24.53 8.69 -7.20
C LEU A 74 24.92 9.87 -8.08
N VAL A 75 24.04 10.86 -8.20
CA VAL A 75 24.28 12.07 -9.02
C VAL A 75 25.43 12.89 -8.44
N SER A 76 25.45 13.09 -7.13
CA SER A 76 26.47 13.88 -6.42
C SER A 76 27.85 13.23 -6.50
N ALA A 77 27.93 11.89 -6.41
CA ALA A 77 29.19 11.17 -6.56
C ALA A 77 29.80 11.33 -7.96
N VAL A 78 28.98 11.47 -9.00
CA VAL A 78 29.43 11.67 -10.39
C VAL A 78 29.71 13.15 -10.69
N GLY A 79 28.82 14.04 -10.27
CA GLY A 79 28.91 15.47 -10.54
C GLY A 79 29.89 16.24 -9.66
N GLY A 80 30.15 15.72 -8.45
CA GLY A 80 30.96 16.39 -7.44
C GLY A 80 30.46 17.80 -7.14
N GLU A 81 31.39 18.71 -6.85
CA GLU A 81 31.10 20.10 -6.52
C GLU A 81 30.64 20.93 -7.72
N HIS A 82 30.56 20.35 -8.93
CA HIS A 82 30.15 21.06 -10.15
C HIS A 82 28.65 21.13 -10.35
N LEU A 83 27.84 20.41 -9.56
CA LEU A 83 26.38 20.41 -9.68
C LEU A 83 25.76 20.95 -8.39
N ASN A 84 24.68 21.72 -8.54
CA ASN A 84 23.79 22.02 -7.43
C ASN A 84 22.68 20.97 -7.39
N VAL A 85 22.86 19.93 -6.58
CA VAL A 85 21.92 18.80 -6.48
C VAL A 85 20.96 19.01 -5.31
N GLN A 86 19.67 18.82 -5.55
CA GLN A 86 18.62 18.88 -4.52
C GLN A 86 17.70 17.66 -4.62
N VAL A 87 17.14 17.23 -3.50
CA VAL A 87 16.11 16.17 -3.45
C VAL A 87 14.73 16.82 -3.33
N ILE A 88 13.77 16.33 -4.12
CA ILE A 88 12.38 16.81 -4.09
C ILE A 88 11.55 16.10 -3.01
N SER A 89 11.73 14.80 -2.78
CA SER A 89 10.96 14.05 -1.79
C SER A 89 11.56 14.19 -0.38
N PRO A 90 10.76 14.50 0.64
CA PRO A 90 11.26 14.65 2.00
C PRO A 90 11.62 13.29 2.62
N SER A 91 12.48 13.29 3.63
CA SER A 91 12.94 12.05 4.29
C SER A 91 11.88 11.37 5.17
N ASN A 92 10.78 12.04 5.50
CA ASN A 92 9.76 11.56 6.43
C ASN A 92 8.48 11.06 5.74
N VAL A 93 8.45 11.00 4.41
CA VAL A 93 7.32 10.48 3.63
C VAL A 93 7.82 9.30 2.81
N PRO A 94 7.17 8.13 2.86
CA PRO A 94 7.51 7.02 1.98
C PRO A 94 7.49 7.48 0.52
N VAL A 95 8.51 7.10 -0.25
CA VAL A 95 8.66 7.57 -1.64
C VAL A 95 7.46 7.23 -2.53
N HIS A 96 6.80 6.11 -2.24
CA HIS A 96 5.62 5.63 -2.96
C HIS A 96 4.39 6.52 -2.74
N ASP A 97 4.31 7.20 -1.59
CA ASP A 97 3.16 8.02 -1.17
C ASP A 97 3.42 9.52 -1.38
N TYR A 98 4.65 9.88 -1.72
CA TYR A 98 5.02 11.27 -1.93
C TYR A 98 4.32 11.83 -3.19
N GLU A 99 3.68 12.99 -3.04
CA GLU A 99 3.21 13.80 -4.15
C GLU A 99 3.91 15.18 -4.14
N PRO A 100 4.34 15.72 -5.31
CA PRO A 100 5.01 17.00 -5.36
C PRO A 100 4.14 18.15 -4.85
N THR A 101 4.66 18.87 -3.86
CA THR A 101 4.07 20.15 -3.45
C THR A 101 4.14 21.17 -4.59
N ALA A 102 3.35 22.25 -4.52
CA ALA A 102 3.44 23.35 -5.50
C ALA A 102 4.86 23.92 -5.63
N ALA A 103 5.63 23.98 -4.54
CA ALA A 103 7.03 24.38 -4.58
C ALA A 103 7.92 23.34 -5.29
N GLY A 104 7.67 22.05 -5.07
CA GLY A 104 8.36 20.97 -5.78
C GLY A 104 8.10 20.99 -7.29
N LYS A 105 6.86 21.27 -7.71
CA LYS A 105 6.51 21.43 -9.12
C LYS A 105 7.23 22.62 -9.77
N LEU A 106 7.35 23.74 -9.06
CA LEU A 106 8.15 24.88 -9.52
C LEU A 106 9.65 24.50 -9.64
N ALA A 107 10.20 23.78 -8.67
CA ALA A 107 11.57 23.30 -8.74
C ALA A 107 11.80 22.35 -9.94
N LEU A 108 10.80 21.51 -10.28
CA LEU A 108 10.83 20.68 -11.48
C LEU A 108 10.86 21.52 -12.77
N MET A 109 10.08 22.59 -12.85
CA MET A 109 10.08 23.49 -14.02
C MET A 109 11.39 24.29 -14.16
N GLU A 110 12.04 24.62 -13.04
CA GLU A 110 13.24 25.47 -13.03
C GLU A 110 14.57 24.71 -13.12
N THR A 111 14.57 23.40 -12.85
CA THR A 111 15.79 22.57 -12.89
C THR A 111 16.24 22.26 -14.32
N ASP A 112 17.55 22.12 -14.53
CA ASP A 112 18.09 21.74 -15.83
C ASP A 112 17.89 20.24 -16.12
N LEU A 113 18.07 19.42 -15.07
CA LEU A 113 17.91 17.97 -15.11
C LEU A 113 17.10 17.48 -13.91
N PHE A 114 16.29 16.46 -14.14
CA PHE A 114 15.61 15.71 -13.09
C PHE A 114 16.00 14.23 -13.16
N PHE A 115 16.60 13.70 -12.10
CA PHE A 115 16.86 12.26 -11.98
C PHE A 115 15.87 11.60 -11.03
N TYR A 116 15.35 10.44 -11.43
CA TYR A 116 14.48 9.65 -10.57
C TYR A 116 14.87 8.17 -10.59
N HIS A 117 14.34 7.37 -9.67
CA HIS A 117 14.69 5.96 -9.58
C HIS A 117 14.21 5.22 -10.82
N GLY A 118 12.92 5.36 -11.16
CA GLY A 118 12.29 4.59 -12.24
C GLY A 118 11.73 3.27 -11.75
N LEU A 119 11.28 2.42 -12.69
CA LEU A 119 10.61 1.13 -12.40
C LEU A 119 9.37 1.26 -11.48
N GLY A 120 8.71 2.42 -11.46
CA GLY A 120 7.49 2.64 -10.68
C GLY A 120 7.71 2.94 -9.20
N LEU A 121 8.95 3.17 -8.74
CA LEU A 121 9.20 3.56 -7.35
C LEU A 121 8.52 4.89 -6.99
N GLU A 122 8.51 5.86 -7.91
CA GLU A 122 7.83 7.15 -7.77
C GLU A 122 6.60 7.24 -8.69
N PRO A 123 5.41 6.81 -8.24
CA PRO A 123 4.23 6.70 -9.11
C PRO A 123 3.81 8.05 -9.74
N TRP A 124 4.10 9.15 -9.05
CA TRP A 124 3.73 10.51 -9.45
C TRP A 124 4.52 11.03 -10.66
N VAL A 125 5.75 10.55 -10.90
CA VAL A 125 6.70 11.17 -11.84
C VAL A 125 6.16 11.23 -13.26
N GLN A 126 5.65 10.12 -13.78
CA GLN A 126 5.22 10.05 -15.17
C GLN A 126 4.05 11.00 -15.44
N LEU A 127 3.05 10.99 -14.55
CA LEU A 127 1.88 11.86 -14.65
C LEU A 127 2.28 13.33 -14.55
N GLU A 128 3.18 13.68 -13.62
CA GLU A 128 3.62 15.07 -13.44
C GLU A 128 4.39 15.57 -14.68
N LEU A 129 5.33 14.79 -15.22
CA LEU A 129 6.07 15.16 -16.42
C LEU A 129 5.14 15.34 -17.63
N GLU A 130 4.11 14.51 -17.77
CA GLU A 130 3.08 14.65 -18.80
C GLU A 130 2.24 15.92 -18.63
N GLN A 131 1.86 16.26 -17.39
CA GLN A 131 1.11 17.48 -17.09
C GLN A 131 1.94 18.75 -17.36
N LEU A 132 3.24 18.72 -17.07
CA LEU A 132 4.17 19.82 -17.35
C LEU A 132 4.42 20.02 -18.86
N GLY A 133 4.32 18.96 -19.65
CA GLY A 133 4.43 19.03 -21.11
C GLY A 133 5.76 19.64 -21.58
N SER A 134 5.72 20.79 -22.24
CA SER A 134 6.93 21.49 -22.72
C SER A 134 7.76 22.13 -21.61
N ASP A 135 7.15 22.35 -20.44
CA ASP A 135 7.81 22.96 -19.28
C ASP A 135 8.45 21.88 -18.38
N ALA A 136 8.33 20.60 -18.74
CA ALA A 136 8.98 19.50 -18.05
C ALA A 136 10.50 19.57 -18.25
N PRO A 137 11.31 19.28 -17.20
CA PRO A 137 12.75 19.22 -17.33
C PRO A 137 13.17 18.01 -18.16
N THR A 138 14.44 17.97 -18.54
CA THR A 138 15.01 16.72 -19.07
C THR A 138 15.07 15.70 -17.93
N ALA A 139 14.17 14.72 -17.96
CA ALA A 139 14.03 13.69 -16.94
C ALA A 139 14.79 12.40 -17.31
N VAL A 140 15.51 11.83 -16.35
CA VAL A 140 16.33 10.64 -16.53
C VAL A 140 16.06 9.64 -15.41
N GLN A 141 15.60 8.44 -15.76
CA GLN A 141 15.53 7.32 -14.81
C GLN A 141 16.91 6.69 -14.60
N THR A 142 17.24 6.38 -13.36
CA THR A 142 18.48 5.70 -12.99
C THR A 142 18.38 4.18 -13.16
N HIS A 143 17.18 3.62 -13.02
CA HIS A 143 16.88 2.21 -13.20
C HIS A 143 15.87 2.02 -14.34
N ALA A 144 16.16 1.06 -15.20
CA ALA A 144 15.30 0.66 -16.30
C ALA A 144 15.38 -0.85 -16.50
N MET A 145 14.30 -1.44 -16.99
CA MET A 145 14.32 -2.86 -17.35
C MET A 145 15.33 -3.08 -18.49
N PRO A 146 16.06 -4.22 -18.48
CA PRO A 146 16.87 -4.61 -19.62
C PRO A 146 16.06 -4.62 -20.91
N SER A 147 16.69 -4.27 -22.02
CA SER A 147 16.01 -4.22 -23.32
C SER A 147 15.41 -5.58 -23.69
N GLY A 148 14.11 -5.60 -23.99
CA GLY A 148 13.37 -6.80 -24.35
C GLY A 148 12.62 -7.45 -23.18
N GLU A 149 12.86 -7.00 -21.95
CA GLU A 149 12.09 -7.42 -20.78
C GLU A 149 10.82 -6.57 -20.63
N ILE A 150 9.74 -7.20 -20.17
CA ILE A 150 8.47 -6.53 -19.86
C ILE A 150 8.32 -6.42 -18.34
N THR A 151 7.73 -5.33 -17.88
CA THR A 151 7.31 -5.22 -16.48
C THR A 151 6.26 -6.29 -16.19
N LEU A 152 6.42 -6.99 -15.07
CA LEU A 152 5.39 -7.90 -14.60
C LEU A 152 4.16 -7.08 -14.22
N ASP A 153 3.06 -7.33 -14.92
CA ASP A 153 1.76 -6.77 -14.60
C ASP A 153 1.12 -7.63 -13.51
N TYR A 154 1.45 -7.33 -12.27
CA TYR A 154 0.94 -8.01 -11.09
C TYR A 154 -0.59 -7.96 -11.00
N GLY A 155 -1.21 -6.88 -11.49
CA GLY A 155 -2.67 -6.77 -11.53
C GLY A 155 -3.29 -7.76 -12.49
N SER A 156 -2.75 -7.87 -13.71
CA SER A 156 -3.23 -8.88 -14.68
C SER A 156 -2.98 -10.32 -14.21
N ILE A 157 -1.84 -10.58 -13.55
CA ILE A 157 -1.55 -11.91 -12.98
C ILE A 157 -2.55 -12.23 -11.87
N LEU A 158 -2.79 -11.31 -10.93
CA LEU A 158 -3.76 -11.52 -9.86
C LEU A 158 -5.17 -11.76 -10.40
N ILE A 159 -5.62 -10.97 -11.39
CA ILE A 159 -6.94 -11.16 -11.99
C ILE A 159 -7.02 -12.53 -12.65
N ALA A 160 -5.96 -12.96 -13.37
CA ALA A 160 -5.93 -14.28 -13.98
C ALA A 160 -6.06 -15.39 -12.93
N ASP A 161 -5.29 -15.30 -11.83
CA ASP A 161 -5.35 -16.28 -10.73
C ASP A 161 -6.74 -16.30 -10.08
N LEU A 162 -7.32 -15.12 -9.77
CA LEU A 162 -8.68 -15.02 -9.22
C LEU A 162 -9.71 -15.70 -10.14
N CYS A 163 -9.66 -15.42 -11.44
CA CYS A 163 -10.58 -15.98 -12.41
C CYS A 163 -10.38 -17.50 -12.61
N GLU A 164 -9.15 -17.99 -12.56
CA GLU A 164 -8.81 -19.41 -12.64
C GLU A 164 -9.39 -20.16 -11.44
N HIS A 165 -9.12 -19.71 -10.22
CA HIS A 165 -9.65 -20.34 -9.00
C HIS A 165 -11.18 -20.31 -8.97
N MET A 166 -11.79 -19.20 -9.38
CA MET A 166 -13.25 -19.07 -9.45
C MET A 166 -13.89 -20.08 -10.43
N SER A 167 -13.17 -20.46 -11.49
CA SER A 167 -13.67 -21.33 -12.56
C SER A 167 -13.35 -22.80 -12.36
N GLU A 168 -12.14 -23.09 -11.88
CA GLU A 168 -11.56 -24.45 -11.85
C GLU A 168 -11.40 -24.99 -10.42
N GLY A 169 -11.45 -24.13 -9.40
CA GLY A 169 -11.15 -24.49 -8.03
C GLY A 169 -9.65 -24.63 -7.77
N PRO A 170 -9.24 -25.28 -6.67
CA PRO A 170 -10.04 -26.14 -5.79
C PRO A 170 -11.17 -25.41 -5.09
N PHE A 171 -12.24 -26.13 -4.74
CA PHE A 171 -13.39 -25.58 -4.02
C PHE A 171 -13.40 -26.04 -2.56
N GLU A 172 -13.64 -25.11 -1.64
CA GLU A 172 -13.81 -25.36 -0.21
C GLU A 172 -15.20 -24.88 0.23
N ALA A 173 -15.97 -25.75 0.88
CA ALA A 173 -17.30 -25.40 1.34
C ALA A 173 -17.23 -24.72 2.71
N VAL A 174 -17.87 -23.56 2.83
CA VAL A 174 -17.93 -22.79 4.08
C VAL A 174 -19.39 -22.43 4.36
N MET A 175 -19.87 -22.74 5.55
CA MET A 175 -21.16 -22.25 6.05
C MET A 175 -20.90 -21.01 6.89
N LEU A 176 -21.54 -19.90 6.54
CA LEU A 176 -21.36 -18.63 7.25
C LEU A 176 -22.08 -18.66 8.61
N ALA A 177 -21.62 -17.82 9.54
CA ALA A 177 -22.30 -17.62 10.80
C ALA A 177 -23.58 -16.78 10.60
N ASP A 178 -24.62 -17.09 11.37
CA ASP A 178 -25.94 -16.45 11.28
C ASP A 178 -26.02 -15.12 12.07
N GLU A 179 -25.13 -14.94 13.04
CA GLU A 179 -25.06 -13.77 13.91
C GLU A 179 -23.63 -13.20 13.95
N GLU A 180 -23.51 -11.87 14.00
CA GLU A 180 -22.21 -11.16 14.07
C GLU A 180 -21.36 -11.61 15.26
N GLY A 181 -21.99 -11.89 16.42
CA GLY A 181 -21.31 -12.37 17.62
C GLY A 181 -20.62 -13.74 17.45
N HIS A 182 -20.95 -14.46 16.38
CA HIS A 182 -20.39 -15.76 16.02
C HIS A 182 -19.49 -15.70 14.78
N ALA A 183 -19.19 -14.51 14.24
CA ALA A 183 -18.34 -14.37 13.06
C ALA A 183 -16.94 -15.00 13.22
N GLY A 184 -16.41 -15.03 14.45
CA GLY A 184 -15.12 -15.66 14.76
C GLY A 184 -15.13 -17.20 14.71
N ASP A 185 -16.28 -17.86 14.57
CA ASP A 185 -16.36 -19.32 14.45
C ASP A 185 -16.00 -19.80 13.03
N VAL A 186 -15.96 -18.89 12.05
CA VAL A 186 -15.70 -19.18 10.63
C VAL A 186 -14.62 -18.27 10.09
N GLU A 187 -13.50 -18.86 9.66
CA GLU A 187 -12.38 -18.14 9.08
C GLU A 187 -12.12 -18.67 7.64
N ILE A 188 -12.01 -17.80 6.62
CA ILE A 188 -11.83 -18.11 5.16
C ILE A 188 -10.50 -17.68 4.44
N HIS A 189 -9.45 -18.49 4.54
CA HIS A 189 -8.17 -18.55 3.80
C HIS A 189 -7.35 -17.38 3.15
N ALA A 190 -7.84 -16.39 2.38
CA ALA A 190 -7.04 -15.67 1.33
C ALA A 190 -5.91 -16.50 0.64
N GLU A 191 -6.26 -17.73 0.28
CA GLU A 191 -5.39 -18.70 -0.36
C GLU A 191 -5.89 -19.01 -1.77
N HIS A 192 -5.12 -19.80 -2.52
CA HIS A 192 -5.45 -20.19 -3.90
C HIS A 192 -6.54 -21.30 -3.92
N VAL A 193 -7.74 -20.95 -3.46
CA VAL A 193 -8.95 -21.78 -3.40
C VAL A 193 -10.19 -20.90 -3.64
N ALA A 194 -11.25 -21.48 -4.19
CA ALA A 194 -12.57 -20.88 -4.25
C ALA A 194 -13.42 -21.37 -3.08
N HIS A 195 -13.88 -20.45 -2.25
CA HIS A 195 -14.76 -20.72 -1.13
C HIS A 195 -16.21 -20.71 -1.60
N SER A 196 -16.87 -21.86 -1.53
CA SER A 196 -18.30 -22.02 -1.77
C SER A 196 -19.04 -21.70 -0.47
N LEU A 197 -19.48 -20.45 -0.36
CA LEU A 197 -20.12 -19.90 0.83
C LEU A 197 -21.61 -20.21 0.80
N THR A 198 -22.14 -20.71 1.93
CA THR A 198 -23.59 -20.90 2.15
C THR A 198 -24.04 -19.99 3.28
N ILE A 199 -25.07 -19.18 3.01
CA ILE A 199 -25.74 -18.36 4.03
C ILE A 199 -26.78 -19.24 4.73
N PRO A 200 -26.77 -19.34 6.07
CA PRO A 200 -27.82 -20.04 6.82
C PRO A 200 -29.21 -19.50 6.46
N GLU A 201 -30.20 -20.40 6.37
CA GLU A 201 -31.59 -19.96 6.30
C GLU A 201 -32.02 -19.53 7.71
N HIS A 202 -32.54 -18.29 7.86
CA HIS A 202 -33.25 -17.93 9.07
C HIS A 202 -34.55 -18.74 9.13
N ASP A 203 -34.63 -19.68 10.07
CA ASP A 203 -35.88 -20.36 10.39
C ASP A 203 -36.79 -19.35 11.10
N ASP A 204 -37.66 -18.66 10.35
CA ASP A 204 -38.78 -17.83 10.87
C ASP A 204 -39.88 -18.69 11.56
N ASP A 205 -39.49 -19.71 12.32
CA ASP A 205 -40.37 -20.59 13.08
C ASP A 205 -40.36 -20.22 14.58
N ASP A 206 -40.40 -18.91 14.88
CA ASP A 206 -40.95 -18.46 16.16
C ASP A 206 -42.48 -18.65 16.10
N GLN A 207 -42.88 -19.88 16.40
CA GLN A 207 -44.23 -20.18 16.82
C GLN A 207 -44.53 -19.29 18.03
N ASP A 208 -45.34 -18.25 17.81
CA ASP A 208 -46.08 -17.53 18.84
C ASP A 208 -46.81 -18.56 19.70
N GLY A 209 -46.15 -18.98 20.78
CA GLY A 209 -46.73 -19.82 21.81
C GLY A 209 -47.80 -19.01 22.52
N ASP A 210 -49.06 -19.37 22.24
CA ASP A 210 -50.23 -18.97 23.01
C ASP A 210 -49.96 -19.11 24.53
N ASP A 211 -49.76 -18.01 25.24
CA ASP A 211 -49.95 -17.95 26.69
C ASP A 211 -51.28 -17.24 26.99
N ASP A 212 -52.34 -18.06 27.01
CA ASP A 212 -53.65 -17.76 27.58
C ASP A 212 -53.52 -17.33 29.05
N HIS A 213 -53.58 -16.03 29.32
CA HIS A 213 -53.79 -15.49 30.66
C HIS A 213 -54.95 -14.50 30.72
N ASP A 214 -56.16 -15.05 30.88
CA ASP A 214 -57.34 -14.35 31.40
C ASP A 214 -57.09 -13.87 32.84
N GLY A 215 -57.12 -12.55 33.08
CA GLY A 215 -56.96 -12.03 34.45
C GLY A 215 -57.01 -10.51 34.67
N HIS A 216 -58.20 -9.93 34.55
CA HIS A 216 -58.70 -8.73 35.25
C HIS A 216 -58.50 -7.31 34.67
N ASP A 217 -59.65 -6.64 34.57
CA ASP A 217 -59.88 -5.22 34.33
C ASP A 217 -59.08 -4.27 35.26
N GLY A 218 -58.52 -3.20 34.68
CA GLY A 218 -58.26 -1.98 35.45
C GLY A 218 -57.14 -1.06 34.96
N HIS A 219 -57.49 -0.13 34.06
CA HIS A 219 -56.97 1.24 33.95
C HIS A 219 -55.53 1.53 33.46
N ASP A 220 -55.52 2.32 32.38
CA ASP A 220 -54.68 3.48 32.09
C ASP A 220 -53.16 3.31 32.08
N GLY A 221 -52.56 3.21 30.89
CA GLY A 221 -51.11 3.37 30.74
C GLY A 221 -50.57 3.08 29.35
N GLN A 222 -50.61 4.11 28.50
CA GLN A 222 -49.67 4.40 27.40
C GLN A 222 -49.43 3.31 26.35
N ASP A 223 -49.89 3.62 25.13
CA ASP A 223 -49.43 3.02 23.88
C ASP A 223 -47.93 3.34 23.68
N ASP A 224 -47.06 2.57 24.31
CA ASP A 224 -45.66 2.48 23.90
C ASP A 224 -45.55 1.29 22.94
N HIS A 225 -45.99 1.51 21.70
CA HIS A 225 -45.46 0.78 20.56
C HIS A 225 -43.98 1.14 20.45
N ASN A 226 -43.16 0.48 21.26
CA ASN A 226 -41.74 0.36 20.98
C ASN A 226 -41.63 -0.69 19.88
N ASP A 227 -42.04 -0.29 18.67
CA ASP A 227 -41.58 -0.94 17.45
C ASP A 227 -40.07 -1.02 17.63
N HIS A 228 -39.55 -2.25 17.72
CA HIS A 228 -38.13 -2.52 17.77
C HIS A 228 -37.53 -1.88 16.52
N ALA A 229 -37.12 -0.63 16.68
CA ALA A 229 -36.28 0.07 15.74
C ALA A 229 -35.09 -0.85 15.56
N GLY A 230 -34.98 -1.43 14.37
CA GLY A 230 -33.81 -2.20 13.94
C GLY A 230 -32.58 -1.38 14.28
N HIS A 231 -31.95 -1.75 15.40
CA HIS A 231 -30.66 -1.24 15.82
C HIS A 231 -29.61 -1.96 14.98
N HIS A 232 -29.66 -1.75 13.65
CA HIS A 232 -28.44 -1.86 12.86
C HIS A 232 -27.74 -0.52 13.05
N GLU A 233 -27.07 -0.42 14.20
CA GLU A 233 -26.16 0.66 14.48
C GLU A 233 -25.17 0.77 13.32
N GLN A 234 -24.89 2.00 12.91
CA GLN A 234 -23.99 2.31 11.81
C GLN A 234 -22.58 1.83 12.16
N HIS A 235 -22.25 0.60 11.80
CA HIS A 235 -20.89 0.09 11.83
C HIS A 235 -20.12 0.75 10.67
N ASN A 236 -18.86 1.12 10.94
CA ASN A 236 -18.03 1.87 10.01
C ASN A 236 -17.44 0.91 8.96
N HIS A 237 -18.23 0.58 7.95
CA HIS A 237 -17.86 -0.33 6.87
C HIS A 237 -16.74 0.24 5.98
N ALA A 238 -15.67 -0.53 5.77
CA ALA A 238 -14.67 -0.20 4.75
C ALA A 238 -15.28 -0.28 3.34
N THR A 239 -15.00 0.71 2.51
CA THR A 239 -15.42 0.72 1.10
C THR A 239 -14.32 0.18 0.21
N ALA A 240 -14.68 -0.61 -0.80
CA ALA A 240 -13.72 -0.99 -1.83
C ALA A 240 -13.14 0.25 -2.52
N GLU A 241 -11.82 0.29 -2.67
CA GLU A 241 -11.15 1.38 -3.39
C GLU A 241 -11.46 1.31 -4.88
N TYR A 242 -11.62 0.10 -5.40
CA TYR A 242 -11.91 -0.15 -6.80
C TYR A 242 -12.74 -1.41 -6.98
N ALA A 243 -13.60 -1.40 -7.99
CA ALA A 243 -14.40 -2.56 -8.38
C ALA A 243 -14.28 -2.80 -9.89
N ILE A 244 -14.03 -4.06 -10.27
CA ILE A 244 -13.93 -4.51 -11.66
C ILE A 244 -15.08 -5.46 -11.93
N GLU A 245 -16.01 -5.03 -12.78
CA GLU A 245 -17.10 -5.88 -13.25
C GLU A 245 -16.68 -6.66 -14.50
N ASN A 246 -17.06 -7.95 -14.56
CA ASN A 246 -16.90 -8.79 -15.74
C ASN A 246 -15.47 -8.77 -16.32
N ALA A 247 -14.47 -8.94 -15.43
CA ALA A 247 -13.07 -9.03 -15.83
C ALA A 247 -12.86 -10.12 -16.90
N SER A 248 -11.98 -9.84 -17.87
CA SER A 248 -11.70 -10.80 -18.94
C SER A 248 -11.10 -12.08 -18.36
N GLY A 249 -11.65 -13.24 -18.74
CA GLY A 249 -11.21 -14.54 -18.22
C GLY A 249 -12.01 -15.03 -17.01
N CYS A 250 -12.78 -14.16 -16.34
CA CYS A 250 -13.65 -14.56 -15.24
C CYS A 250 -15.01 -15.09 -15.70
N PRO A 251 -15.69 -15.93 -14.89
CA PRO A 251 -17.09 -16.28 -15.09
C PRO A 251 -18.00 -15.05 -15.18
N THR A 252 -19.08 -15.16 -15.95
CA THR A 252 -20.06 -14.07 -16.09
C THR A 252 -20.73 -13.75 -14.75
N GLY A 253 -20.90 -12.47 -14.44
CA GLY A 253 -21.49 -12.03 -13.18
C GLY A 253 -20.49 -11.93 -12.02
N THR A 254 -19.20 -12.18 -12.26
CA THR A 254 -18.14 -11.97 -11.27
C THR A 254 -17.83 -10.48 -11.14
N VAL A 255 -17.72 -10.02 -9.89
CA VAL A 255 -17.22 -8.69 -9.53
C VAL A 255 -15.98 -8.87 -8.66
N ILE A 256 -14.88 -8.21 -9.03
CA ILE A 256 -13.65 -8.17 -8.23
C ILE A 256 -13.64 -6.86 -7.45
N MET A 257 -13.53 -6.95 -6.14
CA MET A 257 -13.45 -5.79 -5.25
C MET A 257 -12.04 -5.70 -4.66
N ILE A 258 -11.41 -4.53 -4.76
CA ILE A 258 -10.07 -4.26 -4.25
C ILE A 258 -10.20 -3.41 -2.99
N PHE A 259 -9.60 -3.87 -1.91
CA PHE A 259 -9.59 -3.20 -0.62
C PHE A 259 -8.16 -2.93 -0.17
N HIS A 260 -7.96 -1.79 0.49
CA HIS A 260 -6.78 -1.51 1.28
C HIS A 260 -7.08 -1.82 2.74
N LEU A 261 -6.34 -2.75 3.33
CA LEU A 261 -6.63 -3.27 4.66
C LEU A 261 -5.34 -3.29 5.49
N GLU A 262 -5.42 -2.76 6.71
CA GLU A 262 -4.34 -2.89 7.69
C GLU A 262 -4.19 -4.36 8.15
N GLU A 263 -3.03 -4.69 8.71
CA GLU A 263 -2.77 -6.00 9.31
C GLU A 263 -3.73 -6.26 10.49
N GLY A 264 -4.43 -7.39 10.48
CA GLY A 264 -5.41 -7.74 11.52
C GLY A 264 -6.36 -8.83 11.05
N GLU A 265 -7.46 -9.01 11.77
CA GLU A 265 -8.61 -9.81 11.34
C GLU A 265 -9.74 -8.85 10.95
N HIS A 266 -10.45 -9.12 9.85
CA HIS A 266 -11.64 -8.35 9.47
C HIS A 266 -12.82 -9.28 9.25
N VAL A 267 -14.01 -8.78 9.56
CA VAL A 267 -15.27 -9.53 9.56
C VAL A 267 -16.04 -9.30 8.27
N LEU A 268 -16.42 -10.38 7.58
CA LEU A 268 -17.21 -10.27 6.35
C LEU A 268 -18.66 -10.30 6.79
N GLU A 269 -19.43 -9.35 6.28
CA GLU A 269 -20.87 -9.39 6.36
C GLU A 269 -21.43 -9.60 4.96
N PHE A 270 -22.41 -10.47 4.79
CA PHE A 270 -23.08 -10.62 3.51
C PHE A 270 -24.57 -10.45 3.71
N GLU A 271 -25.15 -9.58 2.91
CA GLU A 271 -26.60 -9.42 2.83
C GLU A 271 -27.08 -9.94 1.47
N SER A 272 -28.02 -10.88 1.48
CA SER A 272 -28.67 -11.34 0.26
C SER A 272 -30.13 -11.67 0.49
N GLU A 273 -31.00 -11.10 -0.34
CA GLU A 273 -32.43 -11.46 -0.38
C GLU A 273 -32.70 -12.70 -1.26
N GLU A 274 -31.79 -13.02 -2.20
CA GLU A 274 -32.06 -13.99 -3.28
C GLU A 274 -31.02 -15.11 -3.42
N MET A 275 -29.78 -14.93 -2.91
CA MET A 275 -28.70 -15.91 -3.04
C MET A 275 -28.37 -16.53 -1.70
N GLN A 276 -28.55 -17.86 -1.60
CA GLN A 276 -28.18 -18.65 -0.42
C GLN A 276 -26.80 -19.30 -0.56
N GLU A 277 -26.25 -19.37 -1.78
CA GLU A 277 -24.94 -19.97 -2.05
C GLU A 277 -24.22 -19.20 -3.16
N PHE A 278 -22.93 -18.89 -2.95
CA PHE A 278 -22.07 -18.25 -3.96
C PHE A 278 -20.60 -18.58 -3.73
N ASN A 279 -19.79 -18.44 -4.79
CA ASN A 279 -18.35 -18.66 -4.72
C ASN A 279 -17.60 -17.35 -4.50
N MET A 280 -16.56 -17.39 -3.68
CA MET A 280 -15.66 -16.27 -3.41
C MET A 280 -14.20 -16.74 -3.48
N VAL A 281 -13.34 -15.93 -4.10
CA VAL A 281 -11.88 -16.10 -4.04
C VAL A 281 -11.30 -14.82 -3.46
N ALA A 282 -10.41 -14.96 -2.48
CA ALA A 282 -9.63 -13.85 -1.94
C ALA A 282 -8.15 -14.13 -2.13
N LEU A 283 -7.42 -13.18 -2.73
CA LEU A 283 -5.98 -13.26 -2.91
C LEU A 283 -5.35 -11.92 -2.55
N LYS A 284 -4.11 -11.98 -2.03
CA LYS A 284 -3.32 -10.78 -1.72
C LYS A 284 -2.75 -10.20 -3.01
N MET A 285 -2.70 -8.87 -3.11
CA MET A 285 -2.03 -8.18 -4.20
C MET A 285 -0.54 -8.59 -4.23
N PRO A 286 -0.05 -9.17 -5.33
CA PRO A 286 1.36 -9.50 -5.44
C PRO A 286 2.17 -8.21 -5.66
N GLY A 287 3.31 -8.10 -4.99
CA GLY A 287 4.14 -6.89 -4.99
C GLY A 287 4.14 -6.19 -3.62
N GLY A 288 5.24 -5.52 -3.28
CA GLY A 288 5.41 -4.83 -2.00
C GLY A 288 4.56 -3.56 -1.92
N HIS A 289 3.26 -3.69 -1.69
CA HIS A 289 2.32 -2.59 -1.47
C HIS A 289 1.98 -2.51 0.03
N ALA A 290 2.99 -2.27 0.87
CA ALA A 290 2.77 -1.87 2.25
C ALA A 290 2.68 -0.34 2.29
N HIS A 291 1.50 0.22 2.06
CA HIS A 291 1.28 1.65 2.32
C HIS A 291 0.96 1.78 3.81
N HIS A 292 1.91 2.30 4.59
CA HIS A 292 1.65 2.68 5.98
C HIS A 292 1.02 4.07 5.97
N HIS A 293 -0.31 4.15 6.02
CA HIS A 293 -0.98 5.39 6.38
C HIS A 293 -0.72 5.65 7.87
N HIS A 294 0.26 6.50 8.17
CA HIS A 294 0.32 7.14 9.48
C HIS A 294 -0.80 8.17 9.57
N ASP A 295 -1.93 7.77 10.16
CA ASP A 295 -2.92 8.73 10.64
C ASP A 295 -2.28 9.58 11.74
N HIS A 296 -2.09 10.86 11.45
CA HIS A 296 -1.65 11.82 12.45
C HIS A 296 -2.86 12.13 13.33
N GLY A 297 -2.95 11.42 14.46
CA GLY A 297 -3.87 11.77 15.52
C GLY A 297 -3.65 13.22 15.95
N ASP A 298 -4.63 14.06 15.65
CA ASP A 298 -4.78 15.39 16.23
C ASP A 298 -4.98 15.25 17.74
N HIS A 299 -3.90 15.38 18.50
CA HIS A 299 -3.97 15.62 19.93
C HIS A 299 -4.21 17.11 20.18
N ASP A 300 -5.49 17.51 20.21
CA ASP A 300 -5.93 18.68 20.96
C ASP A 300 -6.17 18.27 22.43
N GLY A 301 -5.37 18.85 23.33
CA GLY A 301 -5.47 18.68 24.79
C GLY A 301 -4.34 19.33 25.56
#